data_AF-A0A848C3V7-F1
#
_entry.id   AF-A0A848C3V7-F1
#
_cell.length_a   1.000
_cell.length_b   1.000
_cell.length_c   1.000
_cell.angle_alpha   90.00
_cell.angle_beta   90.00
_cell.angle_gamma   90.00
#
_symmetry.space_group_name_H-M   'P 1'
#
loop_
_entity.id
_entity.type
_entity.pdbx_description
1 polymer ?
#
loop_
_entity_poly.entity_id
_entity_poly.type
_entity_poly.pdbx_seq_one_letter_code
_entity_poly.pdbx_strand_id
1 'polypeptide(L)'
;MDTRTVLRKEIKDLVAREGINRQNIKLDSIEACREVIEKIYRDKFKKEFQIEINKLKDIIKKKDKKIEGLMEYNNYQTMIMEDMEKYIQDLIKNTYEV
;
A
#
# COMPACT_ATOMS: atom_id res chain seq x y z
N MET A 1 22.04 33.24 -26.12
CA MET A 1 21.42 33.10 -24.77
C MET A 1 22.40 32.29 -23.93
N ASP A 2 22.80 32.77 -22.76
CA ASP A 2 23.79 32.09 -21.90
C ASP A 2 23.18 30.82 -21.26
N THR A 3 23.91 29.70 -21.29
CA THR A 3 23.53 28.37 -20.77
C THR A 3 23.04 28.44 -19.33
N ARG A 4 23.65 29.29 -18.49
CA ARG A 4 23.24 29.50 -17.09
C ARG A 4 21.84 30.11 -16.97
N THR A 5 21.47 30.97 -17.92
CA THR A 5 20.15 31.62 -17.95
C THR A 5 19.06 30.63 -18.34
N VAL A 6 19.36 29.72 -19.28
CA VAL A 6 18.45 28.63 -19.67
C VAL A 6 18.22 27.68 -18.49
N LEU A 7 19.30 27.22 -17.83
CA LEU A 7 19.23 26.31 -16.69
C LEU A 7 18.41 26.88 -15.52
N ARG A 8 18.61 28.17 -15.21
CA ARG A 8 17.82 28.88 -14.18
C ARG A 8 16.34 28.94 -14.51
N LYS A 9 15.99 29.14 -15.79
CA LYS A 9 14.60 29.17 -16.23
C LYS A 9 13.95 27.79 -16.09
N GLU A 10 14.61 26.75 -16.60
CA GLU A 10 14.11 25.37 -16.52
C GLU A 10 13.88 24.93 -15.07
N ILE A 11 14.77 25.30 -14.14
CA ILE A 11 14.61 24.96 -12.72
C ILE A 11 13.46 25.75 -12.08
N LYS A 12 13.29 27.03 -12.41
CA LYS A 12 12.14 27.81 -11.93
C LYS A 12 10.81 27.26 -12.44
N ASP A 13 10.79 26.77 -13.67
CA ASP A 13 9.62 26.13 -14.29
C ASP A 13 9.33 24.78 -13.62
N LEU A 14 10.37 23.98 -13.33
CA LEU A 14 10.26 22.72 -12.60
C LEU A 14 9.75 22.93 -11.16
N VAL A 15 10.30 23.89 -10.43
CA VAL A 15 9.86 24.28 -9.08
C VAL A 15 8.40 24.73 -9.08
N ALA A 16 7.97 25.48 -10.11
CA ALA A 16 6.57 25.90 -10.27
C ALA A 16 5.65 24.70 -10.48
N ARG A 17 6.02 23.83 -11.42
CA ARG A 17 5.25 22.64 -11.80
C ARG A 17 5.05 21.69 -10.63
N GLU A 18 6.08 21.54 -9.80
CA GLU A 18 6.09 20.64 -8.65
C GLU A 18 5.59 21.33 -7.36
N GLY A 19 5.14 22.59 -7.44
CA GLY A 19 4.47 23.31 -6.34
C GLY A 19 5.37 23.62 -5.15
N ILE A 20 6.68 23.76 -5.35
CA ILE A 20 7.65 23.98 -4.28
C ILE A 20 7.68 25.48 -3.94
N ASN A 21 7.57 25.79 -2.65
CA ASN A 21 7.53 27.17 -2.18
C ASN A 21 8.84 27.90 -2.51
N ARG A 22 8.75 28.96 -3.32
CA ARG A 22 9.88 29.64 -3.99
C ARG A 22 10.73 30.52 -3.08
N GLN A 23 10.33 30.72 -1.82
CA GLN A 23 10.82 31.83 -1.01
C GLN A 23 12.31 31.79 -0.66
N ASN A 24 13.07 30.71 -0.90
CA ASN A 24 14.49 30.62 -0.54
C ASN A 24 15.39 29.86 -1.54
N ILE A 25 15.00 29.72 -2.81
CA ILE A 25 15.82 28.98 -3.79
C ILE A 25 16.89 29.89 -4.40
N LYS A 26 18.13 29.75 -3.90
CA LYS A 26 19.31 30.38 -4.51
C LYS A 26 19.74 29.57 -5.73
N LEU A 27 19.78 30.18 -6.91
CA LEU A 27 20.25 29.57 -8.17
C LEU A 27 21.57 30.20 -8.62
N ASP A 28 22.41 30.49 -7.63
CA ASP A 28 23.63 31.26 -7.81
C ASP A 28 24.75 30.42 -8.41
N SER A 29 24.67 29.08 -8.34
CA SER A 29 25.65 28.15 -8.94
C SER A 29 24.96 26.94 -9.58
N ILE A 30 25.71 26.20 -10.40
CA ILE A 30 25.27 24.92 -10.98
C ILE A 30 25.03 23.89 -9.87
N GLU A 31 25.88 23.85 -8.85
CA GLU A 31 25.67 23.02 -7.64
C GLU A 31 24.35 23.33 -6.94
N ALA A 32 24.01 24.61 -6.73
CA ALA A 32 22.74 24.97 -6.09
C ALA A 32 21.53 24.55 -6.95
N CYS A 33 21.66 24.69 -8.27
CA CYS A 33 20.70 24.18 -9.24
C CYS A 33 20.52 22.65 -9.13
N ARG A 34 21.61 21.89 -9.01
CA ARG A 34 21.61 20.44 -8.84
C ARG A 34 20.94 20.02 -7.53
N GLU A 35 21.28 20.66 -6.41
CA GLU A 35 20.69 20.35 -5.10
C GLU A 35 19.17 20.55 -5.07
N VAL A 36 18.68 21.60 -5.73
CA VAL A 36 17.24 21.84 -5.86
C VAL A 36 16.61 20.68 -6.62
N ILE A 37 17.13 20.33 -7.80
CA ILE A 37 16.62 19.23 -8.62
C ILE A 37 16.59 17.93 -7.81
N GLU A 38 17.68 17.58 -7.14
CA GLU A 38 17.74 16.38 -6.30
C GLU A 38 16.68 16.38 -5.20
N LYS A 39 16.42 17.53 -4.56
CA LYS A 39 15.38 17.65 -3.54
C LYS A 39 13.98 17.42 -4.12
N ILE A 40 13.68 17.99 -5.30
CA ILE A 40 12.40 17.80 -6.00
C ILE A 40 12.15 16.30 -6.23
N TYR A 41 13.13 15.61 -6.81
CA TYR A 41 12.99 14.19 -7.13
C TYR A 41 12.86 13.32 -5.88
N ARG A 42 13.60 13.62 -4.80
CA ARG A 42 13.45 12.90 -3.52
C ARG A 42 12.06 13.07 -2.93
N ASP A 43 11.53 14.29 -2.92
CA ASP A 43 10.21 14.56 -2.34
C ASP A 43 9.08 13.95 -3.17
N LYS A 44 9.20 13.97 -4.50
CA LYS A 44 8.28 13.30 -5.41
C LYS A 44 8.30 11.78 -5.23
N PHE A 45 9.49 11.18 -5.19
CA PHE A 45 9.65 9.75 -4.94
C PHE A 45 9.03 9.35 -3.61
N LYS A 46 9.27 10.11 -2.52
CA LYS A 46 8.65 9.85 -1.22
C LYS A 46 7.12 9.85 -1.29
N LYS A 47 6.52 10.82 -1.99
CA LYS A 47 5.06 10.90 -2.15
C LYS A 47 4.51 9.72 -2.94
N GLU A 48 5.09 9.42 -4.11
CA GLU A 48 4.67 8.31 -4.96
C GLU A 48 4.83 6.97 -4.25
N PHE A 49 5.95 6.78 -3.55
CA PHE A 49 6.21 5.58 -2.74
C PHE A 49 5.21 5.42 -1.60
N GLN A 50 4.84 6.52 -0.91
CA GLN A 50 3.84 6.49 0.15
C GLN A 50 2.45 6.11 -0.37
N ILE A 51 2.08 6.57 -1.58
CA ILE A 51 0.82 6.20 -2.23
C ILE A 51 0.78 4.69 -2.49
N GLU A 52 1.86 4.12 -3.03
CA GLU A 52 1.93 2.68 -3.30
C GLU A 52 1.92 1.84 -2.01
N ILE A 53 2.62 2.28 -0.95
CA ILE A 53 2.52 1.66 0.38
C ILE A 53 1.08 1.63 0.88
N ASN A 54 0.35 2.74 0.74
CA ASN A 54 -1.03 2.80 1.21
C ASN A 54 -1.95 1.86 0.41
N LYS A 55 -1.78 1.78 -0.92
CA LYS A 55 -2.51 0.81 -1.75
C LYS A 55 -2.23 -0.62 -1.34
N LEU A 56 -0.96 -0.97 -1.08
CA LEU A 56 -0.59 -2.32 -0.62
C LEU A 56 -1.20 -2.63 0.75
N LYS A 57 -1.20 -1.68 1.68
CA LYS A 57 -1.86 -1.84 2.99
C LYS A 57 -3.36 -2.11 2.84
N ASP A 58 -4.04 -1.39 1.95
CA ASP A 58 -5.46 -1.62 1.68
C ASP A 58 -5.74 -3.00 1.07
N ILE A 59 -4.86 -3.46 0.18
CA ILE A 59 -4.96 -4.80 -0.41
C ILE A 59 -4.77 -5.87 0.67
N ILE A 60 -3.75 -5.75 1.51
CA ILE A 60 -3.48 -6.67 2.62
C ILE A 60 -4.71 -6.74 3.54
N LYS A 61 -5.22 -5.60 3.99
CA LYS A 61 -6.40 -5.54 4.86
C LYS A 61 -7.64 -6.22 4.26
N LYS A 62 -7.86 -6.09 2.94
CA LYS A 62 -8.96 -6.79 2.25
C LYS A 62 -8.75 -8.30 2.19
N LYS A 63 -7.50 -8.74 2.01
CA LYS A 63 -7.15 -10.17 1.99
C LYS A 63 -7.29 -10.79 3.37
N ASP A 64 -6.85 -10.11 4.42
CA ASP A 64 -6.96 -10.57 5.81
C ASP A 64 -8.43 -10.82 6.18
N LYS A 65 -9.32 -9.85 5.92
CA LYS A 65 -10.76 -10.02 6.14
C LYS A 65 -11.36 -11.21 5.37
N LYS A 66 -10.87 -11.47 4.16
CA LYS A 66 -11.33 -12.62 3.37
C LYS A 66 -10.86 -13.93 3.98
N ILE A 67 -9.64 -13.97 4.50
CA ILE A 67 -9.09 -15.14 5.19
C ILE A 67 -9.87 -15.39 6.48
N GLU A 68 -10.15 -14.36 7.29
CA GLU A 68 -11.00 -14.46 8.49
C GLU A 68 -12.35 -15.11 8.17
N GLY A 69 -13.07 -14.61 7.16
CA GLY A 69 -14.35 -15.20 6.75
C GLY A 69 -14.23 -16.66 6.27
N LEU A 70 -13.12 -17.02 5.61
CA LEU A 70 -12.88 -18.42 5.20
C LEU A 70 -12.57 -19.32 6.41
N MET A 71 -11.88 -18.81 7.43
CA MET A 71 -11.62 -19.55 8.67
C MET A 71 -12.92 -19.78 9.45
N GLU A 72 -13.77 -18.75 9.58
CA GLU A 72 -15.09 -18.87 10.20
C GLU A 72 -15.96 -19.91 9.49
N TYR A 73 -15.98 -19.88 8.16
CA TYR A 73 -16.70 -20.87 7.35
C TYR A 73 -16.16 -22.29 7.57
N ASN A 74 -14.84 -22.45 7.61
CA ASN A 74 -14.23 -23.75 7.86
C ASN A 74 -14.58 -24.29 9.24
N ASN A 75 -14.50 -23.44 10.28
CA ASN A 75 -14.88 -23.83 11.64
C ASN A 75 -16.34 -24.28 11.71
N TYR A 76 -17.24 -23.58 11.01
CA TYR A 76 -18.65 -23.97 10.93
C TYR A 76 -18.85 -25.34 10.24
N GLN A 77 -18.11 -25.61 9.16
CA GLN A 77 -18.12 -26.93 8.50
C GLN A 77 -17.62 -28.04 9.43
N THR A 78 -16.56 -27.79 10.21
CA THR A 78 -16.04 -28.75 11.19
C THR A 78 -17.07 -29.06 12.27
N MET A 79 -17.78 -28.06 12.81
CA MET A 79 -18.85 -28.29 13.80
C MET A 79 -19.97 -29.17 13.23
N ILE A 80 -20.41 -28.93 11.99
CA ILE A 80 -21.42 -29.77 11.34
C ILE A 80 -20.93 -31.22 11.20
N MET A 81 -19.68 -31.41 10.81
CA MET A 81 -19.11 -32.76 10.71
C MET A 81 -19.10 -33.48 12.05
N GLU A 82 -18.68 -32.81 13.12
CA GLU A 82 -18.66 -33.38 14.48
C GLU A 82 -20.08 -33.78 14.94
N ASP A 83 -21.08 -32.92 14.68
CA ASP A 83 -22.49 -33.22 14.99
C ASP A 83 -23.02 -34.41 14.17
N MET A 84 -22.66 -34.49 12.88
CA MET A 84 -23.04 -35.61 12.02
C MET A 84 -22.38 -36.92 12.46
N GLU A 85 -21.10 -36.89 12.83
CA GLU A 85 -20.38 -38.05 13.35
C GLU A 85 -21.04 -38.57 14.63
N LYS A 86 -21.38 -37.67 15.55
CA LYS A 86 -22.08 -38.03 16.78
C LYS A 86 -23.46 -38.64 16.50
N TYR A 87 -24.24 -38.04 15.59
CA TYR A 87 -25.54 -38.57 15.19
C TYR A 87 -25.44 -39.98 14.59
N ILE A 88 -24.44 -40.22 13.74
CA ILE A 88 -24.20 -41.56 13.16
C ILE A 88 -23.81 -42.56 14.26
N GLN A 89 -22.96 -42.18 15.21
CA GLN A 89 -22.60 -43.04 16.33
C GLN A 89 -23.81 -43.41 17.21
N ASP A 90 -24.69 -42.44 17.47
CA ASP A 90 -25.92 -42.66 18.23
C ASP A 90 -26.88 -43.60 17.48
N LEU A 91 -27.04 -43.44 16.16
CA LEU A 91 -27.82 -44.36 15.32
C LEU A 91 -27.26 -45.78 15.34
N ILE A 92 -25.94 -45.93 15.19
CA ILE A 92 -25.26 -47.22 15.26
C ILE A 92 -25.56 -47.89 16.60
N LYS A 93 -25.33 -47.19 17.71
CA LYS A 93 -25.57 -47.72 19.06
C LYS A 93 -27.02 -48.19 19.24
N ASN A 94 -27.99 -47.36 18.86
CA ASN A 94 -29.42 -47.71 18.97
C ASN A 94 -29.81 -48.90 18.09
N THR A 95 -29.10 -49.15 16.98
CA THR A 95 -29.38 -50.29 16.09
C THR A 95 -28.86 -51.62 16.66
N TYR A 96 -27.78 -51.58 17.45
CA TYR A 96 -27.19 -52.78 18.08
C TYR A 96 -27.72 -53.07 19.50
N GLU A 97 -28.48 -52.15 20.11
CA GLU A 97 -29.17 -52.34 21.40
C GLU A 97 -30.63 -52.85 21.26
N VAL A 98 -31.10 -53.08 20.02
CA VAL A 98 -32.37 -53.76 19.66
C VAL A 98 -32.10 -55.21 19.31
#